data_AF-A0A7S0S609-F1
#
_entry.id   AF-A0A7S0S609-F1
#
_cell.length_a   1.000
_cell.length_b   1.000
_cell.length_c   1.000
_cell.angle_alpha   90.00
_cell.angle_beta   90.00
_cell.angle_gamma   90.00
#
_symmetry.space_group_name_H-M   'P 1'
#
loop_
_entity.id
_entity.type
_entity.pdbx_description
1 polymer ?
#
loop_
_entity_poly.entity_id
_entity_poly.type
_entity_poly.pdbx_seq_one_letter_code
_entity_poly.pdbx_strand_id
1 'polypeptide(L)'
;LDRVGRAGAVEAVVAALRAHAGSAGVQEQACCALRSLAANNDENKTRARTVGAVEAVAAAMHTHTGSADVQGQACWALHSLAANNDENKTRARTVGAVEAVAA
;
A
#
# COMPACT_ATOMS: atom_id res chain seq x y z
N LEU A 1 1.00 26.32 -0.03
CA LEU A 1 1.48 25.29 0.93
C LEU A 1 0.30 24.43 1.41
N ASP A 2 -0.69 24.16 0.54
CA ASP A 2 -2.07 23.91 0.99
C ASP A 2 -2.65 22.55 0.56
N ARG A 3 -1.85 21.49 0.66
CA ARG A 3 -2.36 20.11 0.52
C ARG A 3 -2.03 19.20 1.72
N VAL A 4 -1.27 19.70 2.69
CA VAL A 4 -0.78 18.89 3.84
C VAL A 4 -1.70 19.00 5.08
N GLY A 5 -2.68 19.91 5.08
CA GLY A 5 -3.41 20.29 6.30
C GLY A 5 -4.50 19.34 6.83
N ARG A 6 -4.92 18.30 6.10
CA ARG A 6 -5.97 17.35 6.54
C ARG A 6 -5.83 15.95 5.93
N ALA A 7 -4.60 15.49 5.68
CA ALA A 7 -4.40 14.10 5.27
C ALA A 7 -4.70 13.20 6.48
N GLY A 8 -5.65 12.27 6.35
CA GLY A 8 -5.79 11.21 7.35
C GLY A 8 -4.57 10.29 7.34
N ALA A 9 -4.50 9.39 8.31
CA ALA A 9 -3.37 8.50 8.47
C ALA A 9 -3.06 7.71 7.19
N VAL A 10 -4.09 7.29 6.44
CA VAL A 10 -3.94 6.57 5.17
C VAL A 10 -3.26 7.44 4.10
N GLU A 11 -3.72 8.69 3.95
CA GLU A 11 -3.18 9.62 2.95
C GLU A 11 -1.73 10.01 3.26
N ALA A 12 -1.40 10.18 4.54
CA ALA A 12 -0.04 10.44 4.98
C ALA A 12 0.90 9.26 4.66
N VAL A 13 0.46 8.03 4.90
CA VAL A 13 1.28 6.84 4.60
C VAL A 13 1.45 6.64 3.09
N VAL A 14 0.40 6.87 2.29
CA VAL A 14 0.51 6.79 0.82
C VAL A 14 1.41 7.91 0.26
N ALA A 15 1.36 9.10 0.85
CA ALA A 15 2.30 10.17 0.51
C ALA A 15 3.75 9.77 0.85
N ALA A 16 3.98 9.12 2.00
CA ALA A 16 5.30 8.62 2.38
C ALA A 16 5.82 7.53 1.42
N LEU A 17 4.97 6.58 1.00
CA LEU A 17 5.33 5.57 -0.02
C LEU A 17 5.84 6.24 -1.30
N ARG A 18 5.16 7.30 -1.75
CA ARG A 18 5.52 8.02 -2.99
C ARG A 18 6.77 8.89 -2.82
N ALA A 19 6.86 9.64 -1.72
CA ALA A 19 7.95 10.57 -1.47
C ALA A 19 9.29 9.85 -1.20
N HIS A 20 9.23 8.65 -0.62
CA HIS A 20 10.41 7.90 -0.22
C HIS A 20 10.54 6.56 -0.97
N ALA A 21 10.14 6.53 -2.24
CA ALA A 21 10.12 5.31 -3.07
C ALA A 21 11.47 4.55 -3.07
N GLY A 22 12.60 5.25 -3.00
CA GLY A 22 13.93 4.62 -2.99
C GLY A 22 14.42 4.09 -1.63
N SER A 23 13.71 4.31 -0.52
CA SER A 23 14.15 3.87 0.81
C SER A 23 13.42 2.60 1.24
N ALA A 24 14.09 1.46 1.20
CA ALA A 24 13.51 0.16 1.58
C ALA A 24 12.88 0.19 2.98
N GLY A 25 13.58 0.76 3.97
CA GLY A 25 13.05 0.87 5.34
C GLY A 25 11.78 1.72 5.44
N VAL A 26 11.70 2.83 4.69
CA VAL A 26 10.46 3.63 4.68
C VAL A 26 9.34 2.89 3.98
N GLN A 27 9.62 2.18 2.88
CA GLN A 27 8.62 1.38 2.17
C GLN A 27 8.06 0.25 3.04
N GLU A 28 8.93 -0.46 3.76
CA GLU A 28 8.56 -1.52 4.70
C GLU A 28 7.62 -0.99 5.79
N GLN A 29 8.03 0.07 6.48
CA GLN A 29 7.25 0.64 7.58
C GLN A 29 5.94 1.26 7.08
N ALA A 30 5.93 1.87 5.90
CA ALA A 30 4.72 2.39 5.29
C ALA A 30 3.74 1.27 4.88
N CYS A 31 4.24 0.14 4.34
CA CYS A 31 3.40 -1.02 4.06
C CYS A 31 2.82 -1.62 5.37
N CYS A 32 3.64 -1.74 6.42
CA CYS A 32 3.20 -2.19 7.73
C CYS A 32 2.12 -1.28 8.36
N ALA A 33 2.29 0.05 8.22
CA ALA A 33 1.31 1.02 8.67
C ALA A 33 0.00 0.93 7.89
N LEU A 34 0.05 0.80 6.56
CA LEU A 34 -1.15 0.61 5.72
C LEU A 34 -1.90 -0.67 6.09
N ARG A 35 -1.20 -1.78 6.29
CA ARG A 35 -1.78 -3.04 6.76
C ARG A 35 -2.56 -2.81 8.05
N SER A 36 -1.93 -2.15 9.03
CA SER A 36 -2.54 -1.90 10.34
C SER A 36 -3.74 -0.95 10.27
N LEU A 37 -3.66 0.08 9.42
CA LEU A 37 -4.77 1.03 9.21
C LEU A 37 -5.95 0.42 8.46
N ALA A 38 -5.68 -0.52 7.55
CA ALA A 38 -6.71 -1.23 6.79
C ALA A 38 -7.31 -2.42 7.58
N ALA A 39 -6.59 -2.97 8.55
CA ALA A 39 -7.05 -4.10 9.35
C ALA A 39 -8.35 -3.73 10.08
N ASN A 40 -9.42 -4.48 9.77
CA ASN A 40 -10.75 -4.32 10.37
C ASN A 40 -11.36 -2.91 10.26
N ASN A 41 -10.96 -2.11 9.26
CA ASN A 41 -11.51 -0.78 9.04
C ASN A 41 -11.86 -0.54 7.56
N ASP A 42 -13.13 -0.71 7.21
CA ASP A 42 -13.60 -0.61 5.83
C ASP A 42 -13.60 0.83 5.29
N GLU A 43 -13.74 1.83 6.16
CA GLU A 43 -13.59 3.24 5.78
C GLU A 43 -12.16 3.52 5.33
N ASN A 44 -11.17 3.07 6.11
CA ASN A 44 -9.75 3.21 5.75
C ASN A 44 -9.40 2.42 4.49
N LYS A 45 -9.96 1.23 4.28
CA LYS A 45 -9.80 0.50 3.01
C LYS A 45 -10.37 1.28 1.82
N THR A 46 -11.52 1.92 2.01
CA THR A 46 -12.15 2.77 0.99
C THR A 46 -11.34 4.03 0.72
N ARG A 47 -10.79 4.66 1.75
CA ARG A 47 -9.89 5.81 1.60
C ARG A 47 -8.60 5.41 0.91
N ALA A 48 -8.00 4.30 1.30
CA ALA A 48 -6.78 3.75 0.71
C ALA A 48 -6.97 3.49 -0.79
N ARG A 49 -8.13 2.96 -1.17
CA ARG A 49 -8.57 2.85 -2.57
C ARG A 49 -8.56 4.22 -3.25
N THR A 50 -9.28 5.19 -2.69
CA THR A 50 -9.43 6.53 -3.28
C THR A 50 -8.08 7.23 -3.49
N VAL A 51 -7.13 7.06 -2.58
CA VAL A 51 -5.82 7.73 -2.68
C VAL A 51 -4.76 6.93 -3.44
N GLY A 52 -5.09 5.74 -3.95
CA GLY A 52 -4.19 4.94 -4.76
C GLY A 52 -3.13 4.17 -3.96
N ALA A 53 -3.52 3.64 -2.79
CA ALA A 53 -2.62 2.87 -1.92
C ALA A 53 -2.17 1.55 -2.57
N VAL A 54 -3.06 0.88 -3.29
CA VAL A 54 -2.75 -0.41 -3.96
C VAL A 54 -1.61 -0.23 -4.98
N GLU A 55 -1.70 0.83 -5.79
CA GLU A 55 -0.70 1.16 -6.79
C GLU A 55 0.63 1.61 -6.15
N ALA A 56 0.55 2.35 -5.04
CA ALA A 56 1.73 2.77 -4.30
C ALA A 56 2.47 1.57 -3.68
N VAL A 57 1.74 0.61 -3.11
CA VAL A 57 2.33 -0.62 -2.55
C VAL A 57 2.91 -1.51 -3.65
N ALA A 58 2.23 -1.66 -4.79
CA ALA A 58 2.77 -2.42 -5.92
C ALA A 58 4.06 -1.78 -6.48
N ALA A 59 4.11 -0.45 -6.58
CA ALA A 59 5.32 0.26 -6.99
C ALA A 59 6.47 0.05 -5.98
N ALA A 60 6.17 0.00 -4.68
CA ALA A 60 7.15 -0.33 -3.65
C ALA A 60 7.75 -1.73 -3.86
N MET A 61 6.90 -2.73 -4.15
CA MET A 61 7.34 -4.09 -4.47
C MET A 61 8.23 -4.12 -5.72
N HIS A 62 7.88 -3.38 -6.77
CA HIS A 62 8.68 -3.34 -7.99
C HIS A 62 10.02 -2.61 -7.79
N THR A 63 10.07 -1.61 -6.92
CA THR A 63 11.30 -0.87 -6.65
C THR A 63 12.26 -1.67 -5.77
N HIS A 64 11.73 -2.47 -4.83
CA HIS A 64 12.51 -3.21 -3.83
C HIS A 64 12.36 -4.73 -3.99
N THR A 65 12.51 -5.24 -5.20
CA THR A 65 12.42 -6.69 -5.49
C THR A 65 13.40 -7.53 -4.67
N GLY A 66 14.59 -6.99 -4.38
CA GLY A 66 15.60 -7.66 -3.55
C GLY A 66 15.37 -7.58 -2.03
N SER A 67 14.37 -6.84 -1.55
CA SER A 67 14.10 -6.71 -0.11
C SER A 67 12.93 -7.60 0.30
N ALA A 68 13.23 -8.75 0.89
CA ALA A 68 12.23 -9.69 1.39
C ALA A 68 11.27 -9.03 2.41
N ASP A 69 11.76 -8.11 3.22
CA ASP A 69 10.95 -7.39 4.20
C ASP A 69 9.91 -6.48 3.53
N VAL A 70 10.32 -5.71 2.51
CA VAL A 70 9.39 -4.87 1.74
C VAL A 70 8.38 -5.74 0.99
N GLN A 71 8.81 -6.82 0.34
CA GLN A 71 7.90 -7.75 -0.35
C GLN A 71 6.88 -8.34 0.62
N GLY A 72 7.33 -8.83 1.78
CA GLY A 72 6.48 -9.43 2.80
C GLY A 72 5.44 -8.45 3.32
N GLN A 73 5.86 -7.26 3.76
CA GLN A 73 4.94 -6.26 4.29
C GLN A 73 3.98 -5.75 3.22
N ALA A 74 4.43 -5.58 1.98
CA ALA A 74 3.60 -5.16 0.87
C ALA A 74 2.50 -6.20 0.55
N CYS A 75 2.85 -7.49 0.51
CA CYS A 75 1.87 -8.57 0.33
C CYS A 75 0.80 -8.56 1.44
N TRP A 76 1.21 -8.41 2.70
CA TRP A 76 0.27 -8.31 3.81
C TRP A 76 -0.61 -7.06 3.73
N ALA A 77 -0.05 -5.91 3.34
CA ALA A 77 -0.80 -4.69 3.15
C ALA A 77 -1.86 -4.84 2.05
N LEU A 78 -1.50 -5.43 0.91
CA LEU A 78 -2.44 -5.71 -0.18
C LEU A 78 -3.53 -6.68 0.25
N HIS A 79 -3.18 -7.73 0.99
CA HIS A 79 -4.17 -8.67 1.55
C HIS A 79 -5.17 -7.95 2.46
N SER A 80 -4.70 -7.11 3.40
CA SER A 80 -5.57 -6.36 4.30
C SER A 80 -6.44 -5.33 3.58
N LEU A 81 -5.91 -4.68 2.54
CA LEU A 81 -6.67 -3.74 1.71
C LEU A 81 -7.77 -4.45 0.91
N ALA A 82 -7.50 -5.66 0.42
CA ALA A 82 -8.44 -6.47 -0.36
C ALA A 82 -9.43 -7.26 0.51
N ALA A 83 -9.13 -7.48 1.79
CA ALA A 83 -9.98 -8.22 2.70
C ALA A 83 -11.36 -7.54 2.83
N ASN A 84 -12.42 -8.29 2.50
CA ASN A 84 -13.81 -7.82 2.53
C ASN A 84 -14.10 -6.56 1.69
N ASN A 85 -13.31 -6.29 0.65
CA ASN A 85 -13.55 -5.18 -0.27
C ASN A 85 -13.30 -5.62 -1.73
N ASP A 86 -14.39 -5.92 -2.45
CA ASP A 86 -14.32 -6.51 -3.79
C ASP A 86 -13.73 -5.57 -4.85
N GLU A 87 -13.88 -4.26 -4.67
CA GLU A 87 -13.23 -3.27 -5.53
C GLU A 87 -11.71 -3.26 -5.33
N ASN A 88 -11.24 -3.35 -4.08
CA ASN A 88 -9.81 -3.47 -3.77
C ASN A 88 -9.24 -4.81 -4.23
N LYS A 89 -10.00 -5.91 -4.13
CA LYS A 89 -9.61 -7.21 -4.74
C LYS A 89 -9.42 -7.08 -6.24
N THR A 90 -10.37 -6.43 -6.92
CA THR A 90 -10.33 -6.25 -8.37
C THR A 90 -9.09 -5.44 -8.76
N ARG A 91 -8.83 -4.33 -8.08
CA ARG A 91 -7.62 -3.51 -8.32
C ARG A 91 -6.32 -4.22 -8.00
N ALA A 92 -6.22 -4.93 -6.87
CA ALA A 92 -5.04 -5.71 -6.55
C ALA A 92 -4.73 -6.75 -7.65
N ARG A 93 -5.76 -7.35 -8.26
CA ARG A 93 -5.60 -8.23 -9.42
C ARG A 93 -5.20 -7.48 -10.70
N THR A 94 -5.68 -6.27 -10.91
CA THR A 94 -5.38 -5.49 -12.13
C THR A 94 -3.98 -4.89 -12.12
N VAL A 95 -3.48 -4.53 -10.92
CA VAL A 95 -2.18 -3.86 -10.74
C VAL A 95 -1.01 -4.86 -10.70
N GLY A 96 -1.25 -6.14 -11.02
CA GLY A 96 -0.16 -7.12 -11.15
C GLY A 96 0.45 -7.58 -9.83
N ALA A 97 -0.23 -7.42 -8.69
CA ALA A 97 0.24 -7.99 -7.41
C ALA A 97 0.40 -9.53 -7.45
N VAL A 98 -0.22 -10.19 -8.43
CA VAL A 98 -0.08 -11.63 -8.68
C VAL A 98 1.14 -11.94 -9.57
N GLU A 99 1.62 -11.01 -10.39
CA GLU A 99 2.84 -11.22 -11.21
C GLU A 99 4.13 -10.96 -10.42
N ALA A 100 4.10 -10.09 -9.41
CA ALA A 100 5.28 -9.80 -8.58
C ALA A 100 5.68 -10.94 -7.61
N VAL A 101 4.82 -11.94 -7.39
CA VAL A 101 5.11 -13.11 -6.53
C VAL A 101 5.64 -14.30 -7.36
N ALA A 102 5.64 -14.21 -8.69
CA ALA A 102 5.98 -15.31 -9.60
C ALA A 102 7.23 -15.08 -10.47
N ALA A 103 7.99 -13.98 -10.26
CA ALA A 103 9.26 -13.70 -10.94
C ALA A 103 10.41 -13.64 -9.94
#